data_AF-A0A2K0TUS3-F1
#
_entry.id   AF-A0A2K0TUS3-F1
#
_cell.length_a   1.000
_cell.length_b   1.000
_cell.length_c   1.000
_cell.angle_alpha   90.00
_cell.angle_beta   90.00
_cell.angle_gamma   90.00
#
_symmetry.space_group_name_H-M   'P 1'
#
loop_
_entity.id
_entity.type
_entity.pdbx_description
1 polymer ?
#
loop_
_entity_poly.entity_id
_entity_poly.type
_entity_poly.pdbx_seq_one_letter_code
_entity_poly.pdbx_strand_id
1 'polypeptide(L)'
;MATKRDAAAAPAAPARGPVDVGVLAVTVVMGAMMSLSAFAVPVILDTNPVDGVHTVRQWVRVYHYGHIYLPALCVATTGLYAFEALRKRSQGKYQWVRYALAAISTLVMVPFTWIFMTPTNNTLFALEAAATASDLGALADTPGAVVRSLVVRWAWLHVTRSLTPLFGAYLGFTGLLCEMRSSA
;
A
#
# COMPACT_ATOMS: atom_id res chain seq x y z
N MET A 1 -24.01 38.40 45.00
CA MET A 1 -24.62 38.47 43.65
C MET A 1 -23.53 38.06 42.66
N ALA A 2 -23.68 36.90 42.02
CA ALA A 2 -22.59 36.19 41.33
C ALA A 2 -22.30 36.76 39.93
N THR A 3 -21.05 37.11 39.66
CA THR A 3 -20.53 37.36 38.30
C THR A 3 -20.13 36.02 37.68
N LYS A 4 -21.03 35.48 36.86
CA LYS A 4 -20.77 34.31 36.02
C LYS A 4 -19.82 34.76 34.91
N ARG A 5 -18.52 34.49 35.06
CA ARG A 5 -17.54 34.64 33.99
C ARG A 5 -17.95 33.73 32.84
N ASP A 6 -18.08 34.32 31.66
CA ASP A 6 -18.23 33.61 30.39
C ASP A 6 -17.01 32.70 30.20
N ALA A 7 -17.19 31.42 30.52
CA ALA A 7 -16.29 30.39 30.06
C ALA A 7 -16.52 30.27 28.55
N ALA A 8 -15.71 30.98 27.76
CA ALA A 8 -15.60 30.76 26.33
C ALA A 8 -15.39 29.25 26.13
N ALA A 9 -16.41 28.58 25.61
CA ALA A 9 -16.33 27.18 25.26
C ALA A 9 -15.13 27.04 24.31
N ALA A 10 -14.15 26.22 24.71
CA ALA A 10 -13.07 25.84 23.81
C ALA A 10 -13.71 25.37 22.48
N PRO A 11 -13.21 25.82 21.31
CA PRO A 11 -13.78 25.41 20.04
C PRO A 11 -13.79 23.87 20.01
N ALA A 12 -14.97 23.30 19.85
CA ALA A 12 -15.14 21.86 19.73
C ALA A 12 -14.16 21.37 18.65
N ALA A 13 -13.33 20.38 18.99
CA ALA A 13 -12.43 19.77 18.01
C ALA A 13 -13.26 19.38 16.77
N PRO A 14 -12.83 19.75 15.56
CA PRO A 14 -13.62 19.51 14.36
C PRO A 14 -13.95 18.01 14.29
N ALA A 15 -15.24 17.70 14.08
CA ALA A 15 -15.70 16.34 13.95
C ALA A 15 -14.91 15.66 12.82
N ARG A 16 -14.11 14.64 13.17
CA ARG A 16 -13.29 13.90 12.19
C ARG A 16 -14.22 13.21 11.19
N GLY A 17 -14.17 13.64 9.93
CA GLY A 17 -14.98 13.05 8.87
C GLY A 17 -14.42 11.69 8.42
N PRO A 18 -15.23 10.86 7.74
CA PRO A 18 -14.76 9.60 7.13
C PRO A 18 -13.53 9.77 6.21
N VAL A 19 -13.39 10.95 5.60
CA VAL A 19 -12.27 11.30 4.71
C VAL A 19 -10.95 11.51 5.49
N ASP A 20 -11.00 12.10 6.69
CA ASP A 20 -9.81 12.29 7.54
C ASP A 20 -9.21 10.95 7.96
N VAL A 21 -10.07 10.00 8.32
CA VAL A 21 -9.69 8.62 8.67
C VAL A 21 -9.12 7.90 7.46
N GLY A 22 -9.70 8.07 6.27
CA GLY A 22 -9.21 7.49 5.02
C GLY A 22 -7.81 7.98 4.63
N VAL A 23 -7.54 9.28 4.75
CA VAL A 23 -6.23 9.88 4.44
C VAL A 23 -5.15 9.42 5.44
N LEU A 24 -5.48 9.35 6.73
CA LEU A 24 -4.53 8.85 7.73
C LEU A 24 -4.21 7.37 7.50
N ALA A 25 -5.23 6.55 7.30
CA ALA A 25 -5.08 5.11 7.07
C ALA A 25 -4.22 4.83 5.82
N VAL A 26 -4.48 5.53 4.71
CA VAL A 26 -3.71 5.29 3.47
C VAL A 26 -2.25 5.71 3.63
N THR A 27 -1.95 6.78 4.38
CA THR A 27 -0.57 7.24 4.60
C THR A 27 0.24 6.22 5.40
N VAL A 28 -0.34 5.65 6.46
CA VAL A 28 0.31 4.59 7.26
C VAL A 28 0.55 3.34 6.43
N VAL A 29 -0.44 2.92 5.64
CA VAL A 29 -0.32 1.76 4.74
C VAL A 29 0.76 1.98 3.69
N MET A 30 0.87 3.20 3.17
CA MET A 30 1.89 3.55 2.18
C MET A 30 3.29 3.49 2.77
N GLY A 31 3.48 4.00 3.99
CA GLY A 31 4.74 3.85 4.72
C GLY A 31 5.12 2.39 4.92
N ALA A 32 4.16 1.55 5.32
CA ALA A 32 4.38 0.12 5.49
C ALA A 32 4.68 -0.61 4.17
N MET A 33 4.04 -0.23 3.05
CA MET A 33 4.37 -0.79 1.74
C MET A 33 5.79 -0.41 1.31
N MET A 34 6.15 0.87 1.41
CA MET A 34 7.45 1.35 0.94
C MET A 34 8.60 0.79 1.78
N SER A 35 8.38 0.53 3.09
CA SER A 35 9.40 -0.04 3.96
C SER A 35 9.81 -1.48 3.57
N LEU A 36 8.92 -2.26 2.93
CA LEU A 36 9.26 -3.59 2.43
C LEU A 36 10.38 -3.52 1.38
N SER A 37 10.23 -2.62 0.40
CA SER A 37 11.23 -2.46 -0.67
C SER A 37 12.45 -1.66 -0.20
N ALA A 38 12.26 -0.67 0.68
CA ALA A 38 13.33 0.23 1.12
C ALA A 38 14.24 -0.38 2.20
N PHE A 39 13.70 -1.26 3.06
CA PHE A 39 14.44 -1.82 4.19
C PHE A 39 14.46 -3.35 4.21
N ALA A 40 13.29 -4.00 4.10
CA ALA A 40 13.24 -5.45 4.24
C ALA A 40 14.02 -6.16 3.12
N VAL A 41 13.90 -5.71 1.86
CA VAL A 41 14.64 -6.28 0.74
C VAL A 41 16.16 -6.11 0.91
N PRO A 42 16.72 -4.91 1.15
CA PRO A 42 18.15 -4.76 1.41
C PRO A 42 18.65 -5.65 2.55
N VAL A 43 17.91 -5.70 3.68
CA VAL A 43 18.27 -6.55 4.83
C VAL A 43 18.36 -8.02 4.43
N ILE A 44 17.38 -8.54 3.67
CA ILE A 44 17.38 -9.92 3.17
C ILE A 44 18.61 -10.17 2.29
N LEU A 45 18.89 -9.26 1.36
CA LEU A 45 19.95 -9.41 0.37
C LEU A 45 21.36 -9.26 0.94
N ASP A 46 21.53 -8.47 1.99
CA ASP A 46 22.82 -8.26 2.66
C ASP A 46 23.10 -9.33 3.73
N THR A 47 22.05 -9.86 4.37
CA THR A 47 22.18 -10.98 5.33
C THR A 47 22.50 -12.30 4.62
N ASN A 48 22.07 -12.45 3.36
CA ASN A 48 22.23 -13.68 2.58
C ASN A 48 22.89 -13.42 1.22
N PRO A 49 24.17 -13.00 1.18
CA PRO A 49 24.80 -12.54 -0.06
C PRO A 49 24.94 -13.64 -1.13
N VAL A 50 25.02 -14.91 -0.70
CA VAL A 50 25.25 -16.07 -1.59
C VAL A 50 24.16 -17.14 -1.43
N ASP A 51 23.46 -17.17 -0.29
CA ASP A 51 22.45 -18.18 0.01
C ASP A 51 21.09 -17.82 -0.61
N GLY A 52 20.84 -18.34 -1.81
CA GLY A 52 19.57 -18.18 -2.52
C GLY A 52 18.39 -18.85 -1.80
N VAL A 53 18.62 -19.94 -1.08
CA VAL A 53 17.54 -20.68 -0.37
C VAL A 53 17.03 -19.87 0.81
N HIS A 54 17.94 -19.33 1.62
CA HIS A 54 17.55 -18.49 2.74
C HIS A 54 16.92 -17.18 2.24
N THR A 55 17.47 -16.59 1.18
CA THR A 55 16.92 -15.41 0.51
C THR A 55 15.46 -15.62 0.08
N VAL A 56 15.16 -16.70 -0.65
CA VAL A 56 13.80 -16.95 -1.15
C VAL A 56 12.82 -17.24 -0.02
N ARG A 57 13.23 -17.97 1.02
CA ARG A 57 12.41 -18.25 2.21
C ARG A 57 12.04 -16.98 2.97
N GLN A 58 13.00 -16.07 3.16
CA GLN A 58 12.74 -14.78 3.79
C GLN A 58 11.81 -13.92 2.94
N TRP A 59 12.02 -13.87 1.61
CA TRP A 59 11.13 -13.18 0.70
C TRP A 59 9.69 -13.74 0.76
N VAL A 60 9.51 -15.07 0.78
CA VAL A 60 8.18 -15.71 0.90
C VAL A 60 7.48 -15.27 2.17
N ARG A 61 8.19 -15.16 3.30
CA ARG A 61 7.60 -14.63 4.55
C ARG A 61 7.22 -13.16 4.45
N VAL A 62 8.05 -12.32 3.83
CA VAL A 62 7.71 -10.91 3.58
C VAL A 62 6.44 -10.80 2.72
N TYR A 63 6.37 -11.58 1.64
CA TYR A 63 5.18 -11.64 0.79
C TYR A 63 3.96 -12.12 1.59
N HIS A 64 4.12 -13.16 2.42
CA HIS A 64 3.04 -13.73 3.21
C HIS A 64 2.38 -12.67 4.11
N TYR A 65 3.14 -11.92 4.88
CA TYR A 65 2.55 -10.86 5.70
C TYR A 65 2.03 -9.69 4.86
N GLY A 66 2.72 -9.32 3.78
CA GLY A 66 2.28 -8.26 2.88
C GLY A 66 0.91 -8.54 2.24
N HIS A 67 0.70 -9.74 1.69
CA HIS A 67 -0.53 -10.06 0.98
C HIS A 67 -1.75 -10.28 1.90
N ILE A 68 -1.55 -10.55 3.19
CA ILE A 68 -2.65 -10.69 4.16
C ILE A 68 -3.19 -9.32 4.54
N TYR A 69 -2.32 -8.41 4.95
CA TYR A 69 -2.76 -7.13 5.55
C TYR A 69 -3.03 -6.05 4.52
N LEU A 70 -2.18 -5.93 3.50
CA LEU A 70 -2.17 -4.75 2.63
C LEU A 70 -3.36 -4.70 1.65
N PRO A 71 -3.79 -5.81 1.00
CA PRO A 71 -4.94 -5.78 0.10
C PRO A 71 -6.24 -5.38 0.80
N ALA A 72 -6.48 -5.88 2.02
CA ALA A 72 -7.68 -5.54 2.79
C ALA A 72 -7.78 -4.03 3.05
N LEU A 73 -6.66 -3.39 3.40
CA LEU A 73 -6.60 -1.95 3.64
C LEU A 73 -6.79 -1.14 2.34
N CYS A 74 -6.25 -1.62 1.22
CA CYS A 74 -6.47 -0.98 -0.08
C CYS A 74 -7.93 -1.10 -0.55
N VAL A 75 -8.60 -2.23 -0.29
CA VAL A 75 -10.03 -2.38 -0.58
C VAL A 75 -10.86 -1.43 0.29
N ALA A 76 -10.55 -1.35 1.59
CA ALA A 76 -11.23 -0.45 2.52
C ALA A 76 -11.09 1.02 2.09
N THR A 77 -9.87 1.47 1.77
CA THR A 77 -9.59 2.85 1.32
C THR A 77 -10.24 3.15 -0.03
N THR A 78 -10.23 2.21 -0.98
CA THR A 78 -10.97 2.33 -2.24
C THR A 78 -12.47 2.50 -1.98
N GLY A 79 -13.03 1.74 -1.04
CA GLY A 79 -14.43 1.84 -0.64
C GLY A 79 -14.77 3.21 -0.05
N LEU A 80 -13.90 3.77 0.81
CA LEU A 80 -14.08 5.11 1.36
C LEU A 80 -14.07 6.20 0.27
N TYR A 81 -13.12 6.14 -0.66
CA TYR A 81 -13.08 7.08 -1.80
C TYR A 81 -14.29 6.93 -2.72
N ALA A 82 -14.71 5.70 -3.02
CA ALA A 82 -15.88 5.45 -3.84
C ALA A 82 -17.17 5.96 -3.16
N PHE A 83 -17.34 5.69 -1.87
CA PHE A 83 -18.46 6.20 -1.08
C PHE A 83 -18.52 7.73 -1.13
N GLU A 84 -17.39 8.39 -0.89
CA GLU A 84 -17.32 9.84 -0.90
C GLU A 84 -17.59 10.43 -2.29
N ALA A 85 -17.07 9.79 -3.35
CA ALA A 85 -17.38 10.16 -4.73
C ALA A 85 -18.89 10.09 -5.01
N LEU A 86 -19.55 8.99 -4.65
CA LEU A 86 -21.00 8.83 -4.83
C LEU A 86 -21.80 9.86 -4.03
N ARG A 87 -21.40 10.13 -2.79
CA ARG A 87 -22.03 11.12 -1.92
C ARG A 87 -21.91 12.55 -2.46
N LYS A 88 -20.75 12.92 -3.01
CA LYS A 88 -20.56 14.25 -3.63
C LYS A 88 -21.31 14.37 -4.95
N ARG A 89 -21.36 13.29 -5.73
CA ARG A 89 -22.12 13.24 -6.98
C ARG A 89 -23.61 13.44 -6.73
N SER A 90 -24.19 12.81 -5.70
CA SER A 90 -25.60 13.02 -5.34
C SER A 90 -25.91 14.42 -4.83
N GLN A 91 -24.91 15.13 -4.30
CA GLN A 91 -24.99 16.54 -3.89
C GLN A 91 -24.75 17.54 -5.05
N GLY A 92 -24.52 17.07 -6.28
CA GLY A 92 -24.19 17.94 -7.42
C GLY A 92 -22.82 18.61 -7.33
N LYS A 93 -21.91 18.12 -6.48
CA LYS A 93 -20.60 18.74 -6.18
C LYS A 93 -19.50 18.17 -7.06
N TYR A 94 -18.85 19.00 -7.88
CA TYR A 94 -17.78 18.60 -8.81
C TYR A 94 -16.60 17.86 -8.16
N GLN A 95 -16.39 18.04 -6.85
CA GLN A 95 -15.37 17.35 -6.04
C GLN A 95 -15.47 15.81 -6.15
N TRP A 96 -16.63 15.26 -6.55
CA TRP A 96 -16.82 13.82 -6.79
C TRP A 96 -15.77 13.22 -7.74
N VAL A 97 -15.30 13.99 -8.73
CA VAL A 97 -14.31 13.53 -9.72
C VAL A 97 -12.99 13.17 -9.04
N ARG A 98 -12.55 13.96 -8.05
CA ARG A 98 -11.27 13.72 -7.35
C ARG A 98 -11.30 12.44 -6.53
N TYR A 99 -12.39 12.21 -5.82
CA TYR A 99 -12.57 10.97 -5.06
C TYR A 99 -12.75 9.74 -5.97
N ALA A 100 -13.41 9.89 -7.12
CA ALA A 100 -13.50 8.82 -8.11
C ALA A 100 -12.11 8.46 -8.67
N LEU A 101 -11.30 9.46 -9.04
CA LEU A 101 -9.93 9.24 -9.48
C LEU A 101 -9.06 8.64 -8.37
N ALA A 102 -9.25 9.04 -7.11
CA ALA A 102 -8.55 8.45 -5.97
C ALA A 102 -8.87 6.95 -5.82
N ALA A 103 -10.15 6.58 -5.91
CA ALA A 103 -10.59 5.19 -5.85
C ALA A 103 -9.99 4.35 -7.01
N ILE A 104 -10.09 4.86 -8.24
CA ILE A 104 -9.56 4.18 -9.44
C ILE A 104 -8.04 4.00 -9.31
N SER A 105 -7.30 5.04 -8.94
CA SER A 105 -5.83 4.99 -8.82
C SER A 105 -5.38 3.97 -7.76
N THR A 106 -6.14 3.86 -6.66
CA THR A 106 -5.90 2.87 -5.61
C THR A 106 -6.18 1.45 -6.12
N LEU A 107 -7.27 1.26 -6.87
CA LEU A 107 -7.68 -0.04 -7.38
C LEU A 107 -6.76 -0.58 -8.50
N VAL A 108 -6.15 0.30 -9.30
CA VAL A 108 -5.25 -0.05 -10.42
C VAL A 108 -4.03 -0.88 -9.97
N MET A 109 -3.65 -0.85 -8.70
CA MET A 109 -2.57 -1.70 -8.19
C MET A 109 -2.88 -3.20 -8.36
N VAL A 110 -4.16 -3.60 -8.40
CA VAL A 110 -4.59 -5.01 -8.52
C VAL A 110 -4.24 -5.56 -9.89
N PRO A 111 -4.72 -4.99 -11.03
CA PRO A 111 -4.31 -5.45 -12.34
C PRO A 111 -2.80 -5.29 -12.57
N PHE A 112 -2.15 -4.27 -11.99
CA PHE A 112 -0.68 -4.16 -12.04
C PHE A 112 0.00 -5.39 -11.43
N THR A 113 -0.48 -5.86 -10.28
CA THR A 113 0.06 -7.05 -9.61
C THR A 113 -0.09 -8.27 -10.50
N TRP A 114 -1.28 -8.48 -11.06
CA TRP A 114 -1.57 -9.64 -11.90
C TRP A 114 -0.72 -9.69 -13.17
N ILE A 115 -0.57 -8.54 -13.84
CA ILE A 115 0.12 -8.46 -15.14
C ILE A 115 1.64 -8.48 -14.96
N PHE A 116 2.17 -7.69 -14.03
CA PHE A 116 3.62 -7.43 -13.96
C PHE A 116 4.34 -8.20 -12.85
N MET A 117 3.68 -8.43 -11.71
CA MET A 117 4.32 -9.07 -10.55
C MET A 117 4.14 -10.59 -10.53
N THR A 118 3.00 -11.11 -10.98
CA THR A 118 2.70 -12.56 -10.97
C THR A 118 3.82 -13.43 -11.54
N PRO A 119 4.43 -13.11 -12.70
CA PRO A 119 5.49 -13.96 -13.23
C PRO A 119 6.68 -14.08 -12.27
N THR A 120 7.12 -12.95 -11.70
CA THR A 120 8.24 -12.91 -10.74
C THR A 120 7.88 -13.63 -9.44
N ASN A 121 6.66 -13.40 -8.94
CA ASN A 121 6.16 -14.06 -7.73
C ASN A 121 6.13 -15.59 -7.90
N ASN A 122 5.56 -16.07 -9.02
CA ASN A 122 5.43 -17.50 -9.30
C ASN A 122 6.80 -18.18 -9.40
N THR A 123 7.78 -17.53 -10.04
CA THR A 123 9.15 -18.05 -10.09
C THR A 123 9.76 -18.16 -8.69
N LEU A 124 9.64 -17.13 -7.85
CA LEU A 124 10.16 -17.15 -6.48
C LEU A 124 9.46 -18.22 -5.61
N PHE A 125 8.14 -18.41 -5.76
CA PHE A 125 7.43 -19.48 -5.08
C PHE A 125 7.85 -20.87 -5.54
N ALA A 126 8.06 -21.07 -6.85
CA ALA A 126 8.54 -22.34 -7.38
C ALA A 126 9.94 -22.69 -6.84
N LEU A 127 10.82 -21.69 -6.73
CA LEU A 127 12.15 -21.86 -6.13
C LEU A 127 12.09 -22.22 -4.64
N GLU A 128 11.19 -21.61 -3.87
CA GLU A 128 11.00 -21.97 -2.46
C GLU A 128 10.41 -23.38 -2.30
N ALA A 129 9.44 -23.76 -3.13
CA ALA A 129 8.86 -25.10 -3.11
C ALA A 129 9.91 -26.19 -3.42
N ALA A 130 10.77 -25.96 -4.43
CA ALA A 130 11.90 -26.84 -4.75
C ALA A 130 12.88 -26.94 -3.57
N ALA A 131 13.14 -25.83 -2.88
CA ALA A 131 14.00 -25.80 -1.70
C ALA A 131 13.47 -26.59 -0.50
N THR A 132 12.15 -26.60 -0.33
CA THR A 132 11.49 -27.30 0.77
C THR A 132 11.35 -28.80 0.47
N ALA A 133 11.21 -29.19 -0.80
CA ALA A 133 11.16 -30.59 -1.22
C ALA A 133 12.49 -31.36 -1.09
N SER A 134 13.57 -30.69 -0.64
CA SER A 134 14.94 -31.26 -0.62
C SER A 134 15.40 -31.75 -1.99
N ASP A 135 14.83 -31.22 -3.07
CA ASP A 135 15.32 -31.42 -4.42
C ASP A 135 16.56 -30.54 -4.62
N LEU A 136 17.65 -31.00 -4.00
CA LEU A 136 18.94 -30.32 -3.99
C LEU A 136 19.51 -30.15 -5.41
N GLY A 137 19.06 -30.96 -6.38
CA GLY A 137 19.45 -30.85 -7.79
C GLY A 137 18.89 -29.59 -8.46
N ALA A 138 17.60 -29.30 -8.28
CA ALA A 138 16.96 -28.10 -8.85
C ALA A 138 17.50 -26.78 -8.26
N LEU A 139 17.95 -26.81 -7.01
CA LEU A 139 18.58 -25.66 -6.35
C LEU A 139 20.07 -25.50 -6.63
N ALA A 140 20.82 -26.61 -6.76
CA ALA A 140 22.25 -26.57 -7.04
C ALA A 140 22.55 -25.87 -8.39
N ASP A 141 21.62 -25.99 -9.34
CA ASP A 141 21.73 -25.37 -10.66
C ASP A 141 21.23 -23.92 -10.73
N THR A 142 20.61 -23.38 -9.66
CA THR A 142 20.15 -21.99 -9.64
C THR A 142 21.12 -21.12 -8.84
N PRO A 143 21.96 -20.29 -9.50
CA PRO A 143 22.90 -19.43 -8.79
C PRO A 143 22.17 -18.48 -7.83
N GLY A 144 22.71 -18.26 -6.62
CA GLY A 144 22.18 -17.26 -5.68
C GLY A 144 22.03 -15.86 -6.31
N ALA A 145 22.85 -15.54 -7.31
CA ALA A 145 22.74 -14.33 -8.13
C ALA A 145 21.40 -14.22 -8.89
N VAL A 146 20.85 -15.34 -9.37
CA VAL A 146 19.55 -15.38 -10.06
C VAL A 146 18.44 -15.07 -9.05
N VAL A 147 18.45 -15.72 -7.88
CA VAL A 147 17.48 -15.43 -6.80
C VAL A 147 17.54 -13.96 -6.39
N ARG A 148 18.74 -13.43 -6.17
CA ARG A 148 18.97 -12.01 -5.88
C ARG A 148 18.35 -11.11 -6.95
N SER A 149 18.59 -11.40 -8.24
CA SER A 149 18.05 -10.60 -9.34
C SER A 149 16.52 -10.60 -9.37
N LEU A 150 15.88 -11.74 -9.05
CA LEU A 150 14.42 -11.85 -8.97
C LEU A 150 13.85 -11.05 -7.80
N VAL A 151 14.48 -11.11 -6.62
CA VAL A 151 14.07 -10.32 -5.45
C VAL A 151 14.25 -8.82 -5.69
N VAL A 152 15.35 -8.41 -6.34
CA VAL A 152 15.57 -7.00 -6.75
C VAL A 152 14.51 -6.56 -7.75
N ARG A 153 14.22 -7.37 -8.77
CA ARG A 153 13.15 -7.09 -9.74
C ARG A 153 11.80 -6.95 -9.05
N TRP A 154 11.49 -7.87 -8.12
CA TRP A 154 10.27 -7.82 -7.32
C TRP A 154 10.19 -6.51 -6.53
N ALA A 155 11.29 -6.07 -5.92
CA ALA A 155 11.33 -4.84 -5.12
C ALA A 155 11.00 -3.60 -5.98
N TRP A 156 11.56 -3.50 -7.18
CA TRP A 156 11.28 -2.43 -8.13
C TRP A 156 9.84 -2.43 -8.63
N LEU A 157 9.29 -3.61 -8.94
CA LEU A 157 7.89 -3.75 -9.31
C LEU A 157 6.98 -3.38 -8.13
N HIS A 158 7.33 -3.77 -6.91
CA HIS A 158 6.59 -3.45 -5.70
C HIS A 158 6.58 -1.93 -5.43
N VAL A 159 7.72 -1.24 -5.60
CA VAL A 159 7.78 0.23 -5.52
C VAL A 159 6.85 0.86 -6.54
N THR A 160 6.95 0.45 -7.82
CA THR A 160 6.07 0.96 -8.89
C THR A 160 4.59 0.74 -8.56
N ARG A 161 4.24 -0.45 -8.08
CA ARG A 161 2.88 -0.77 -7.62
C ARG A 161 2.41 0.16 -6.51
N SER A 162 3.28 0.48 -5.55
CA SER A 162 2.96 1.35 -4.41
C SER A 162 2.76 2.82 -4.81
N LEU A 163 3.23 3.26 -5.98
CA LEU A 163 2.96 4.62 -6.46
C LEU A 163 1.48 4.85 -6.81
N THR A 164 0.74 3.80 -7.20
CA THR A 164 -0.66 3.97 -7.61
C THR A 164 -1.60 4.33 -6.44
N PRO A 165 -1.60 3.61 -5.29
CA PRO A 165 -2.35 4.05 -4.11
C PRO A 165 -1.78 5.34 -3.51
N LEU A 166 -0.49 5.66 -3.70
CA LEU A 166 0.09 6.94 -3.25
C LEU A 166 -0.52 8.11 -4.01
N PHE A 167 -0.68 7.95 -5.32
CA PHE A 167 -1.38 8.92 -6.15
C PHE A 167 -2.85 9.05 -5.75
N GLY A 168 -3.51 7.93 -5.43
CA GLY A 168 -4.86 7.93 -4.87
C GLY A 168 -4.96 8.73 -3.57
N ALA A 169 -4.02 8.54 -2.65
CA ALA A 169 -3.91 9.29 -1.40
C ALA A 169 -3.77 10.80 -1.62
N TYR A 170 -2.90 11.19 -2.55
CA TYR A 170 -2.71 12.58 -2.95
C TYR A 170 -4.01 13.22 -3.48
N LEU A 171 -4.73 12.51 -4.36
CA LEU A 171 -6.01 12.99 -4.89
C LEU A 171 -7.09 13.12 -3.80
N GLY A 172 -7.17 12.15 -2.89
CA GLY A 172 -8.09 12.22 -1.75
C GLY A 172 -7.77 13.39 -0.82
N PHE A 173 -6.50 13.60 -0.50
CA PHE A 173 -6.05 14.71 0.35
C PHE A 173 -6.31 16.08 -0.27
N THR A 174 -6.01 16.25 -1.56
CA THR A 174 -6.31 17.52 -2.26
C THR A 174 -7.81 17.77 -2.43
N GLY A 175 -8.63 16.71 -2.52
CA GLY A 175 -10.09 16.79 -2.42
C GLY A 175 -10.52 17.41 -1.09
N LEU A 176 -10.01 16.86 0.02
CA LEU A 176 -10.27 17.35 1.38
C LEU A 176 -9.84 18.82 1.58
N LEU A 177 -8.63 19.19 1.14
CA LEU A 177 -8.14 20.57 1.23
C LEU A 177 -9.05 21.58 0.51
N CYS A 178 -9.53 21.22 -0.69
CA CYS A 178 -10.44 22.07 -1.43
C CYS A 178 -11.79 22.25 -0.72
N GLU A 179 -12.27 21.22 -0.01
CA GLU A 179 -13.51 21.31 0.76
C GLU A 179 -13.37 22.26 1.96
N MET A 180 -12.26 22.16 2.69
CA MET A 180 -11.98 23.05 3.81
C MET A 180 -11.91 24.50 3.34
N ARG A 181 -11.26 24.76 2.20
CA ARG A 181 -11.18 26.11 1.63
C ARG A 181 -12.53 26.64 1.14
N SER A 182 -13.41 25.78 0.64
CA SER A 182 -14.76 26.20 0.20
C SER A 182 -15.76 26.42 1.35
N SER A 183 -15.39 26.02 2.57
CA SER A 183 -16.24 26.12 3.77
C SER A 183 -15.81 27.25 4.72
N ALA A 184 -14.72 27.96 4.41
CA ALA A 184 -14.19 29.12 5.13
C ALA A 184 -14.54 30.40 4.36
#